data_AF-A0A2J8JSM4-F1
#
_entry.id   AF-A0A2J8JSM4-F1
#
_cell.length_a   1.000
_cell.length_b   1.000
_cell.length_c   1.000
_cell.angle_alpha   90.00
_cell.angle_beta   90.00
_cell.angle_gamma   90.00
#
_symmetry.space_group_name_H-M   'P 1'
#
loop_
_entity.id
_entity.type
_entity.pdbx_description
1 polymer ?
#
loop_
_entity_poly.entity_id
_entity_poly.type
_entity_poly.pdbx_seq_one_letter_code
_entity_poly.pdbx_strand_id
1 'polypeptide(L)'
;METVIPVDVMRRAGIKVTIAGLAGKDPVQCSRDVVICPDASLEDAKKEGPYDVVVLPGGNLGAQNLSESAAVKEILKEQENRKGLIAAICAGHYTYSENRVEKDGLILTSRGPGTSFEFALAIVEALNGKEVAAQVKSPLVLKD
;
A
#
# COMPACT_ATOMS: atom_id res chain seq x y z
N MET A 1 9.07 7.00 -0.41
CA MET A 1 7.92 7.86 -0.06
C MET A 1 6.63 7.07 -0.08
N GLU A 2 6.26 6.52 -1.23
CA GLU A 2 5.04 5.72 -1.41
C GLU A 2 4.98 4.42 -0.56
N THR A 3 6.11 3.93 -0.05
CA THR A 3 6.15 2.84 0.94
C THR A 3 5.96 3.37 2.37
N VAL A 4 6.79 4.33 2.77
CA VAL A 4 6.89 4.78 4.17
C VAL A 4 5.65 5.57 4.61
N ILE A 5 5.12 6.45 3.75
CA ILE A 5 3.96 7.28 4.11
C ILE A 5 2.73 6.41 4.43
N PRO A 6 2.30 5.45 3.57
CA PRO A 6 1.19 4.58 3.91
C PRO A 6 1.44 3.73 5.15
N VAL A 7 2.64 3.16 5.31
CA VAL A 7 2.96 2.36 6.50
C VAL A 7 2.83 3.18 7.78
N ASP A 8 3.43 4.36 7.83
CA ASP A 8 3.40 5.25 8.99
C ASP A 8 1.95 5.67 9.33
N VAL A 9 1.20 6.16 8.34
CA VAL A 9 -0.18 6.61 8.52
C VAL A 9 -1.11 5.47 8.94
N MET A 10 -0.98 4.28 8.35
CA MET A 10 -1.76 3.11 8.75
C MET A 10 -1.42 2.68 10.19
N ARG A 11 -0.14 2.68 10.58
CA ARG A 11 0.27 2.40 11.97
C ARG A 11 -0.28 3.43 12.96
N ARG A 12 -0.32 4.72 12.59
CA ARG A 12 -0.99 5.77 13.40
C ARG A 12 -2.49 5.51 13.59
N ALA A 13 -3.14 4.86 12.63
CA ALA A 13 -4.54 4.45 12.73
C ALA A 13 -4.76 3.17 13.56
N GLY A 14 -3.71 2.59 14.15
CA GLY A 14 -3.79 1.34 14.89
C GLY A 14 -3.84 0.09 13.99
N ILE A 15 -3.64 0.23 12.68
CA ILE A 15 -3.59 -0.90 11.76
C ILE A 15 -2.26 -1.64 11.96
N LYS A 16 -2.33 -2.96 12.09
CA LYS A 16 -1.14 -3.82 12.09
C LYS A 16 -0.60 -3.92 10.66
N VAL A 17 0.59 -3.38 10.45
CA VAL A 17 1.23 -3.34 9.12
C VAL A 17 2.49 -4.20 9.10
N THR A 18 2.55 -5.14 8.16
CA THR A 18 3.73 -5.93 7.81
C THR A 18 4.35 -5.40 6.53
N ILE A 19 5.59 -4.91 6.59
CA ILE A 19 6.42 -4.63 5.40
C ILE A 19 7.03 -5.96 4.95
N ALA A 20 6.48 -6.54 3.89
CA ALA A 20 6.94 -7.81 3.35
C ALA A 20 7.96 -7.60 2.21
N GLY A 21 9.19 -8.11 2.39
CA GLY A 21 10.24 -8.05 1.38
C GLY A 21 10.01 -9.04 0.25
N LEU A 22 9.86 -8.54 -0.98
CA LEU A 22 9.57 -9.36 -2.16
C LEU A 22 10.64 -10.45 -2.42
N ALA A 23 11.92 -10.09 -2.27
CA ALA A 23 13.05 -10.98 -2.52
C ALA A 23 13.51 -11.80 -1.31
N GLY A 24 12.97 -11.53 -0.11
CA GLY A 24 13.43 -12.15 1.13
C GLY A 24 13.41 -11.20 2.32
N LYS A 25 14.26 -11.49 3.32
CA LYS A 25 14.39 -10.72 4.58
C LYS A 25 15.45 -9.63 4.52
N ASP A 26 16.26 -9.61 3.47
CA ASP A 26 17.35 -8.67 3.33
C ASP A 26 16.84 -7.22 3.13
N PRO A 27 17.63 -6.21 3.54
CA PRO A 27 17.28 -4.82 3.30
C PRO A 27 17.06 -4.50 1.82
N VAL A 28 16.04 -3.70 1.52
CA VAL A 28 15.63 -3.34 0.17
C VAL A 28 16.09 -1.92 -0.17
N GLN A 29 16.90 -1.77 -1.21
CA GLN A 29 17.25 -0.47 -1.77
C GLN A 29 16.07 0.08 -2.61
N CYS A 30 15.55 1.23 -2.21
CA CYS A 30 14.45 1.92 -2.89
C CYS A 30 14.95 2.76 -4.08
N SER A 31 14.03 3.32 -4.86
CA SER A 31 14.36 4.05 -6.11
C SER A 31 15.20 5.34 -5.96
N ARG A 32 15.40 5.83 -4.74
CA ARG A 32 16.25 7.00 -4.40
C ARG A 32 17.24 6.62 -3.29
N ASP A 33 17.75 5.39 -3.36
CA ASP A 33 18.82 4.83 -2.53
C ASP A 33 18.56 4.74 -1.01
N VAL A 34 17.37 5.15 -0.55
CA VAL A 34 16.90 4.82 0.80
C VAL A 34 16.81 3.31 0.95
N VAL A 35 17.37 2.76 2.03
CA VAL A 35 17.32 1.34 2.33
C VAL A 35 16.30 1.08 3.45
N ILE A 36 15.39 0.13 3.22
CA ILE A 36 14.36 -0.27 4.20
C ILE A 36 14.55 -1.73 4.54
N CYS A 37 14.66 -2.04 5.84
CA CYS A 37 14.60 -3.43 6.31
C CYS A 37 13.13 -3.88 6.38
N PRO A 38 12.74 -4.95 5.67
CA PRO A 38 11.37 -5.48 5.79
C PRO A 38 11.17 -6.14 7.16
N ASP A 39 9.91 -6.22 7.61
CA ASP A 39 9.53 -6.90 8.85
C ASP A 39 9.65 -8.43 8.69
N ALA A 40 9.36 -8.94 7.48
CA ALA A 40 9.44 -10.35 7.10
C ALA A 40 9.67 -10.51 5.58
N SER A 41 10.01 -11.71 5.13
CA SER A 41 9.91 -12.04 3.69
C SER A 41 8.44 -12.13 3.27
N LEU A 42 8.15 -11.92 1.98
CA LEU A 42 6.81 -12.14 1.44
C LEU A 42 6.32 -13.58 1.64
N GLU A 43 7.22 -14.55 1.54
CA GLU A 43 6.89 -15.95 1.79
C GLU A 43 6.40 -16.20 3.23
N ASP A 44 7.07 -15.61 4.22
CA ASP A 44 6.67 -15.75 5.62
C ASP A 44 5.41 -14.93 5.92
N ALA A 45 5.34 -13.69 5.44
CA ALA A 45 4.17 -12.84 5.61
C ALA A 45 2.89 -13.46 5.01
N LYS A 46 2.99 -14.18 3.88
CA LYS A 46 1.85 -14.86 3.25
C LYS A 46 1.22 -15.91 4.19
N LYS A 47 2.02 -16.58 5.02
CA LYS A 47 1.57 -17.63 5.96
C LYS A 47 0.72 -17.07 7.10
N GLU A 48 0.94 -15.80 7.47
CA GLU A 48 0.26 -15.10 8.56
C GLU A 48 -1.05 -14.41 8.12
N GLY A 49 -1.37 -14.45 6.82
CA GLY A 49 -2.62 -13.91 6.31
C GLY A 49 -3.86 -14.67 6.83
N PRO A 50 -5.07 -14.20 6.49
CA PRO A 50 -5.34 -13.13 5.54
C PRO A 50 -5.10 -11.70 6.06
N TYR A 51 -4.92 -10.75 5.13
CA TYR A 51 -4.83 -9.31 5.41
C TYR A 51 -6.08 -8.56 4.96
N ASP A 52 -6.49 -7.52 5.68
CA ASP A 52 -7.66 -6.69 5.31
C ASP A 52 -7.40 -5.86 4.04
N VAL A 53 -6.14 -5.45 3.84
CA VAL A 53 -5.67 -4.74 2.65
C VAL A 53 -4.31 -5.26 2.19
N VAL A 54 -4.12 -5.38 0.88
CA VAL A 54 -2.79 -5.54 0.26
C VAL A 54 -2.40 -4.23 -0.40
N VAL A 55 -1.25 -3.67 0.00
CA VAL A 55 -0.75 -2.37 -0.49
C VAL A 55 0.44 -2.57 -1.42
N LEU A 56 0.38 -2.00 -2.63
CA LEU A 56 1.45 -2.02 -3.63
C LEU A 56 2.02 -0.61 -3.82
N PRO A 57 3.22 -0.32 -3.28
CA PRO A 57 3.94 0.91 -3.59
C PRO A 57 4.33 0.98 -5.07
N GLY A 58 4.51 2.18 -5.59
CA GLY A 58 4.94 2.41 -6.95
C GLY A 58 6.45 2.54 -7.13
N GLY A 59 6.83 3.36 -8.11
CA GLY A 59 8.18 3.44 -8.65
C GLY A 59 8.45 2.37 -9.71
N ASN A 60 8.82 2.79 -10.92
CA ASN A 60 8.82 1.95 -12.11
C ASN A 60 9.46 0.56 -11.93
N LEU A 61 10.70 0.50 -11.43
CA LEU A 61 11.40 -0.78 -11.23
C LEU A 61 10.75 -1.64 -10.13
N GLY A 62 10.27 -1.02 -9.04
CA GLY A 62 9.56 -1.74 -7.98
C GLY A 62 8.24 -2.32 -8.48
N ALA A 63 7.46 -1.52 -9.19
CA ALA A 63 6.20 -1.95 -9.81
C ALA A 63 6.41 -3.05 -10.86
N GLN A 64 7.49 -2.98 -11.64
CA GLN A 64 7.87 -4.05 -12.58
C GLN A 64 8.18 -5.35 -11.83
N ASN A 65 9.00 -5.31 -10.78
CA ASN A 65 9.31 -6.50 -9.98
C ASN A 65 8.04 -7.12 -9.37
N LEU A 66 7.10 -6.28 -8.90
CA LEU A 66 5.80 -6.74 -8.39
C LEU A 66 4.95 -7.39 -9.50
N SER A 67 4.91 -6.82 -10.70
CA SER A 67 4.11 -7.34 -11.82
C SER A 67 4.67 -8.62 -12.42
N GLU A 68 5.99 -8.85 -12.31
CA GLU A 68 6.65 -10.07 -12.76
C GLU A 68 6.55 -11.21 -11.74
N SER A 69 6.35 -10.89 -10.46
CA SER A 69 6.29 -11.89 -9.38
C SER A 69 5.03 -12.78 -9.42
N ALA A 70 5.25 -14.09 -9.53
CA ALA A 70 4.17 -15.08 -9.41
C ALA A 70 3.53 -15.09 -8.02
N ALA A 71 4.32 -14.90 -6.96
CA ALA A 71 3.83 -14.84 -5.58
C ALA A 71 2.88 -13.65 -5.37
N VAL A 72 3.21 -12.48 -5.94
CA VAL A 72 2.33 -11.30 -5.87
C VAL A 72 1.03 -11.54 -6.64
N LYS A 73 1.08 -12.13 -7.84
CA LYS A 73 -0.13 -12.46 -8.63
C LYS A 73 -1.06 -13.40 -7.86
N GLU A 74 -0.50 -14.39 -7.17
CA GLU A 74 -1.26 -15.32 -6.35
C GLU A 74 -1.94 -14.61 -5.18
N ILE A 75 -1.19 -13.79 -4.42
CA ILE A 75 -1.72 -13.00 -3.30
C ILE A 75 -2.85 -12.06 -3.75
N LEU A 76 -2.68 -11.37 -4.87
CA LEU A 76 -3.71 -10.47 -5.39
C LEU A 76 -4.97 -11.21 -5.83
N LYS A 77 -4.82 -12.38 -6.47
CA LYS A 77 -5.95 -13.24 -6.85
C LYS A 77 -6.68 -13.78 -5.62
N GLU A 78 -5.94 -14.22 -4.60
CA GLU A 78 -6.52 -14.65 -3.33
C GLU A 78 -7.30 -13.51 -2.65
N GLN A 79 -6.72 -12.31 -2.61
CA GLN A 79 -7.32 -11.10 -2.03
C GLN A 79 -8.60 -10.69 -2.77
N GLU A 80 -8.59 -10.70 -4.11
CA GLU A 80 -9.77 -10.43 -4.93
C GLU A 80 -10.88 -11.47 -4.71
N ASN A 81 -10.54 -12.77 -4.73
CA ASN A 81 -11.50 -13.86 -4.54
C ASN A 81 -12.24 -13.78 -3.20
N ARG A 82 -11.53 -13.33 -2.15
CA ARG A 82 -12.12 -13.14 -0.81
C ARG A 82 -12.72 -11.76 -0.58
N LYS A 83 -12.78 -10.92 -1.62
CA LYS A 83 -13.32 -9.55 -1.55
C LYS A 83 -12.59 -8.67 -0.53
N GLY A 84 -11.27 -8.85 -0.41
CA GLY A 84 -10.40 -7.97 0.37
C GLY A 84 -9.97 -6.73 -0.43
N LEU A 85 -9.58 -5.66 0.26
CA LEU A 85 -9.14 -4.42 -0.38
C LEU A 85 -7.76 -4.62 -1.03
N ILE A 86 -7.59 -4.10 -2.24
CA ILE A 86 -6.29 -3.96 -2.91
C ILE A 86 -6.06 -2.47 -3.14
N ALA A 87 -4.91 -1.97 -2.68
CA ALA A 87 -4.55 -0.56 -2.80
C ALA A 87 -3.19 -0.41 -3.50
N ALA A 88 -3.12 0.34 -4.59
CA ALA A 88 -1.89 0.54 -5.37
C ALA A 88 -1.64 2.01 -5.69
N ILE A 89 -0.38 2.43 -5.77
CA ILE A 89 -0.02 3.82 -6.07
C ILE A 89 0.98 3.92 -7.24
N CYS A 90 0.81 4.94 -8.08
CA CYS A 90 1.65 5.32 -9.22
C CYS A 90 1.53 4.46 -10.50
N ALA A 91 1.88 3.17 -10.47
CA ALA A 91 2.13 2.42 -11.70
C ALA A 91 1.26 1.15 -11.81
N GLY A 92 0.40 1.11 -12.83
CA GLY A 92 -0.46 -0.03 -13.14
C GLY A 92 -1.15 0.12 -14.50
N HIS A 93 -1.80 -0.95 -14.97
CA HIS A 93 -2.65 -0.91 -16.17
C HIS A 93 -4.09 -0.57 -15.75
N TYR A 94 -4.50 0.68 -15.95
CA TYR A 94 -5.84 1.17 -15.62
C TYR A 94 -6.30 2.21 -16.65
N THR A 95 -7.62 2.45 -16.70
CA THR A 95 -8.18 3.61 -17.41
C THR A 95 -7.85 4.85 -16.60
N TYR A 96 -7.12 5.78 -17.22
CA TYR A 96 -6.60 6.96 -16.55
C TYR A 96 -7.73 7.87 -16.01
N SER A 97 -7.55 8.33 -14.76
CA SER A 97 -8.39 9.31 -14.07
C SER A 97 -7.53 10.47 -13.59
N GLU A 98 -8.07 11.69 -13.61
CA GLU A 98 -7.39 12.86 -13.04
C GLU A 98 -7.52 12.96 -11.51
N ASN A 99 -8.40 12.14 -10.91
CA ASN A 99 -8.61 12.12 -9.46
C ASN A 99 -7.31 11.75 -8.72
N ARG A 100 -7.03 12.44 -7.62
CA ARG A 100 -5.82 12.23 -6.81
C ARG A 100 -5.82 10.87 -6.11
N VAL A 101 -7.01 10.42 -5.70
CA VAL A 101 -7.31 9.08 -5.19
C VAL A 101 -8.59 8.62 -5.85
N GLU A 102 -8.61 7.38 -6.32
CA GLU A 102 -9.78 6.75 -6.94
C GLU A 102 -10.09 5.47 -6.15
N LYS A 103 -11.37 5.20 -5.91
CA LYS A 103 -11.81 3.95 -5.27
C LYS A 103 -13.02 3.41 -6.01
N ASP A 104 -12.82 2.30 -6.71
CA ASP A 104 -13.88 1.53 -7.36
C ASP A 104 -14.05 0.18 -6.64
N GLY A 105 -15.12 0.08 -5.85
CA GLY A 105 -15.37 -1.09 -5.00
C GLY A 105 -14.22 -1.37 -4.03
N LEU A 106 -13.48 -2.45 -4.29
CA LEU A 106 -12.35 -2.95 -3.50
C LEU A 106 -10.99 -2.69 -4.14
N ILE A 107 -10.95 -1.87 -5.18
CA ILE A 107 -9.72 -1.39 -5.80
C ILE A 107 -9.56 0.09 -5.46
N LEU A 108 -8.46 0.42 -4.79
CA LEU A 108 -8.11 1.79 -4.41
C LEU A 108 -6.79 2.17 -5.08
N THR A 109 -6.78 3.26 -5.85
CA THR A 109 -5.59 3.72 -6.57
C THR A 109 -5.27 5.18 -6.30
N SER A 110 -4.01 5.56 -6.52
CA SER A 110 -3.54 6.94 -6.41
C SER A 110 -2.34 7.20 -7.33
N ARG A 111 -1.95 8.47 -7.48
CA ARG A 111 -1.11 8.94 -8.60
C ARG A 111 0.40 8.90 -8.36
N GLY A 112 0.89 9.08 -7.13
CA GLY A 112 2.33 9.09 -6.86
C GLY A 112 2.73 9.70 -5.51
N PRO A 113 3.98 10.20 -5.35
CA PRO A 113 4.47 10.60 -4.04
C PRO A 113 3.66 11.76 -3.43
N GLY A 114 3.25 12.71 -4.25
CA GLY A 114 2.47 13.88 -3.82
C GLY A 114 1.03 13.59 -3.42
N THR A 115 0.53 12.37 -3.63
CA THR A 115 -0.80 11.91 -3.22
C THR A 115 -0.74 10.79 -2.17
N SER A 116 0.45 10.44 -1.66
CA SER A 116 0.63 9.31 -0.75
C SER A 116 -0.09 9.47 0.59
N PHE A 117 -0.22 10.69 1.10
CA PHE A 117 -0.99 10.94 2.33
C PHE A 117 -2.49 10.76 2.12
N GLU A 118 -3.05 11.27 1.02
CA GLU A 118 -4.47 11.09 0.68
C GLU A 118 -4.79 9.62 0.44
N PHE A 119 -3.91 8.91 -0.27
CA PHE A 119 -3.99 7.47 -0.48
C PHE A 119 -4.02 6.68 0.84
N ALA A 120 -3.09 6.99 1.75
CA ALA A 120 -3.01 6.33 3.04
C ALA A 120 -4.23 6.62 3.92
N LEU A 121 -4.71 7.87 3.95
CA LEU A 121 -5.92 8.23 4.67
C LEU A 121 -7.18 7.58 4.08
N ALA A 122 -7.24 7.37 2.76
CA ALA A 122 -8.33 6.64 2.12
C ALA A 122 -8.33 5.14 2.49
N ILE A 123 -7.16 4.53 2.66
CA ILE A 123 -7.06 3.17 3.21
C ILE A 123 -7.54 3.14 4.67
N VAL A 124 -7.09 4.09 5.49
CA VAL A 124 -7.53 4.21 6.90
C VAL A 124 -9.04 4.38 6.98
N GLU A 125 -9.62 5.25 6.15
CA GLU A 125 -11.07 5.43 6.08
C GLU A 125 -11.80 4.14 5.69
N ALA A 126 -11.28 3.40 4.72
CA ALA A 126 -11.90 2.16 4.24
C ALA A 126 -11.90 1.05 5.30
N LEU A 127 -10.88 0.99 6.17
CA LEU A 127 -10.75 -0.07 7.18
C LEU A 127 -11.31 0.33 8.55
N ASN A 128 -11.00 1.55 9.00
CA ASN A 128 -11.30 2.01 10.37
C ASN A 128 -12.31 3.17 10.41
N GLY A 129 -12.81 3.61 9.26
CA GLY A 129 -13.85 4.63 9.16
C GLY A 129 -13.34 6.08 9.10
N LYS A 130 -14.23 6.97 8.67
CA LYS A 130 -13.97 8.41 8.45
C LYS A 130 -13.47 9.13 9.69
N GLU A 131 -13.99 8.77 10.86
CA GLU A 131 -13.63 9.41 12.12
C GLU A 131 -12.16 9.15 12.46
N VAL A 132 -11.69 7.89 12.36
CA VAL A 132 -10.29 7.53 12.59
C VAL A 132 -9.38 8.20 11.56
N ALA A 133 -9.79 8.24 10.29
CA ALA A 133 -9.02 8.94 9.25
C ALA A 133 -8.87 10.44 9.57
N ALA A 134 -9.92 11.11 10.05
CA ALA A 134 -9.86 12.51 10.45
C ALA A 134 -8.96 12.73 11.68
N GLN A 135 -9.04 11.85 12.68
CA GLN A 135 -8.19 11.89 13.87
C GLN A 135 -6.71 11.70 13.51
N VAL A 136 -6.39 10.78 12.59
CA VAL A 136 -5.04 10.54 12.09
C VAL A 136 -4.55 11.68 11.22
N LYS A 137 -5.42 12.32 10.42
CA LYS A 137 -5.08 13.47 9.58
C LYS A 137 -4.67 14.69 10.41
N SER A 138 -5.41 14.98 11.48
CA SER A 138 -5.25 16.20 12.30
C SER A 138 -3.79 16.51 12.70
N PRO A 139 -3.01 15.58 13.29
CA PRO A 139 -1.62 15.85 13.68
C PRO A 139 -0.61 15.83 12.53
N LEU A 140 -1.01 15.55 11.28
CA LEU A 140 -0.08 15.47 10.13
C LEU A 140 0.22 16.84 9.50
N VAL A 141 -0.48 17.90 9.90
CA VAL A 141 -0.29 19.28 9.41
C VAL A 141 -0.38 19.34 7.87
N LEU A 142 -1.29 18.54 7.30
CA LEU A 142 -1.58 18.58 5.87
C LEU A 142 -2.34 19.86 5.54
N LYS A 143 -2.12 20.37 4.33
CA LYS A 143 -2.93 21.46 3.80
C LYS A 143 -4.36 20.98 3.58
N ASP A 144 -5.33 21.81 3.95
CA ASP A 144 -6.76 21.57 3.68
C ASP A 144 -7.10 21.68 2.19
#